data_AF-A0A1B9N3Y8-F1
#
_entry.id   AF-A0A1B9N3Y8-F1
#
_cell.length_a   1.000
_cell.length_b   1.000
_cell.length_c   1.000
_cell.angle_alpha   90.00
_cell.angle_beta   90.00
_cell.angle_gamma   90.00
#
_symmetry.space_group_name_H-M   'P 1'
#
loop_
_entity.id
_entity.type
_entity.pdbx_description
1 polymer ?
#
loop_
_entity_poly.entity_id
_entity_poly.type
_entity_poly.pdbx_seq_one_letter_code
_entity_poly.pdbx_strand_id
1 'polypeptide(L)'
;MHWEGKPKGFFYVDHRTVDGKHNLITDTYVTAGNIHDSQPYMARLKRQLERFGFNPVGVGLDAGYFTAPICHLLQAEQIYPVLGYRHYHSDATTCKVCPLLSQCTQSKNTQKVITRYIWEADKEKANETCLSQWEKKSMLDEKRP
;
A
#
# COMPACT_ATOMS: atom_id res chain seq x y z
N MET A 1 -13.41 -3.49 6.41
CA MET A 1 -13.20 -4.52 7.44
C MET A 1 -13.32 -3.83 8.80
N HIS A 2 -14.37 -4.12 9.57
CA HIS A 2 -14.54 -3.60 10.92
C HIS A 2 -13.95 -4.63 11.89
N TRP A 3 -12.77 -4.34 12.43
CA TRP A 3 -12.18 -5.12 13.52
C TRP A 3 -12.81 -4.67 14.84
N GLU A 4 -13.46 -5.59 15.56
CA GLU A 4 -13.89 -5.34 16.94
C GLU A 4 -12.64 -5.25 17.83
N GLY A 5 -12.53 -4.18 18.61
CA GLY A 5 -11.39 -3.94 19.52
C GLY A 5 -10.52 -2.72 19.19
N LYS A 6 -10.88 -1.89 18.18
CA LYS A 6 -10.20 -0.59 18.04
C LYS A 6 -10.35 0.23 19.32
N PRO A 7 -9.26 0.81 19.85
CA PRO A 7 -9.37 1.72 20.99
C PRO A 7 -10.35 2.84 20.65
N LYS A 8 -11.17 3.25 21.62
CA LYS A 8 -12.11 4.37 21.48
C LYS A 8 -11.41 5.63 22.00
N GLY A 9 -11.35 6.69 21.20
CA GLY A 9 -10.65 7.92 21.57
C GLY A 9 -10.50 8.89 20.39
N PHE A 10 -9.83 10.01 20.65
CA PHE A 10 -9.40 10.93 19.60
C PHE A 10 -8.16 10.35 18.90
N PHE A 11 -8.27 10.18 17.60
CA PHE A 11 -7.16 9.68 16.78
C PHE A 11 -6.80 10.70 15.72
N TYR A 12 -5.53 10.67 15.36
CA TYR A 12 -4.99 11.38 14.21
C TYR A 12 -4.39 10.36 13.25
N VAL A 13 -4.43 10.68 11.96
CA VAL A 13 -3.81 9.88 10.91
C VAL A 13 -2.72 10.73 10.28
N ASP A 14 -1.53 10.15 10.17
CA ASP A 14 -0.38 10.78 9.54
C ASP A 14 -0.19 10.20 8.14
N HIS A 15 -0.42 11.04 7.14
CA HIS A 15 -0.24 10.73 5.72
C HIS A 15 1.21 11.01 5.33
N ARG A 16 2.02 9.96 5.19
CA ARG A 16 3.44 10.10 4.85
C ARG A 16 3.70 9.74 3.40
N THR A 17 4.54 10.54 2.74
CA THR A 17 5.16 10.19 1.45
C THR A 17 6.66 10.00 1.66
N VAL A 18 7.21 9.00 0.99
CA VAL A 18 8.64 8.66 1.05
C VAL A 18 9.21 8.54 -0.36
N ASP A 19 10.48 8.91 -0.51
CA ASP A 19 11.27 8.58 -1.68
C ASP A 19 11.53 7.07 -1.73
N GLY A 20 11.23 6.45 -2.87
CA GLY A 20 11.35 5.00 -3.05
C GLY A 20 12.79 4.50 -3.14
N LYS A 21 13.79 5.37 -3.37
CA LYS A 21 15.18 4.96 -3.57
C LYS A 21 15.99 4.99 -2.27
N HIS A 22 15.79 6.02 -1.46
CA HIS A 22 16.59 6.30 -0.26
C HIS A 22 15.75 6.31 1.03
N ASN A 23 14.45 6.03 0.95
CA ASN A 23 13.52 6.02 2.10
C ASN A 23 13.50 7.35 2.87
N LEU A 24 13.72 8.47 2.17
CA LEU A 24 13.64 9.80 2.76
C LEU A 24 12.17 10.23 2.83
N ILE A 25 11.73 10.72 3.99
CA ILE A 25 10.39 11.28 4.14
C ILE A 25 10.34 12.62 3.41
N THR A 26 9.51 12.72 2.37
CA THR A 26 9.34 13.92 1.53
C THR A 26 8.13 14.75 1.95
N ASP A 27 7.15 14.14 2.60
CA ASP A 27 5.97 14.82 3.13
C ASP A 27 5.37 14.08 4.33
N THR A 28 4.87 14.84 5.30
CA THR A 28 4.03 14.38 6.41
C THR A 28 2.86 15.35 6.54
N TYR A 29 1.66 14.81 6.68
CA TYR A 29 0.46 15.59 6.84
C TYR A 29 -0.50 14.90 7.79
N VAL A 30 -0.85 15.57 8.88
CA VAL A 30 -1.69 14.98 9.93
C VAL A 30 -3.13 15.46 9.78
N THR A 31 -4.08 14.53 9.81
CA THR A 31 -5.52 14.81 9.82
C THR A 31 -6.20 14.18 11.03
N ALA A 32 -7.44 14.57 11.28
CA ALA A 32 -8.31 13.84 12.20
C ALA A 32 -8.52 12.39 11.70
N GLY A 33 -8.68 11.45 12.63
CA GLY A 33 -8.73 10.02 12.33
C GLY A 33 -10.00 9.53 11.62
N ASN A 34 -10.97 10.41 11.39
CA ASN A 34 -12.14 10.15 10.55
C ASN A 34 -11.92 10.50 9.07
N ILE A 35 -10.78 11.10 8.72
CA ILE A 35 -10.43 11.42 7.33
C ILE A 35 -9.77 10.19 6.69
N HIS A 36 -10.31 9.77 5.56
CA HIS A 36 -9.78 8.64 4.79
C HIS A 36 -8.52 9.05 4.02
N ASP A 37 -7.54 8.14 3.94
CA ASP A 37 -6.20 8.40 3.38
C ASP A 37 -6.21 8.90 1.93
N SER A 38 -7.18 8.45 1.13
CA SER A 38 -7.33 8.90 -0.26
C SER A 38 -7.72 10.37 -0.40
N GLN A 39 -8.37 10.98 0.60
CA GLN A 39 -8.87 12.35 0.50
C GLN A 39 -7.75 13.39 0.39
N PRO A 40 -6.74 13.43 1.29
CA PRO A 40 -5.65 14.41 1.18
C PRO A 40 -4.65 14.08 0.06
N TYR A 41 -4.60 12.83 -0.42
CA TYR A 41 -3.52 12.31 -1.25
C TYR A 41 -3.11 13.23 -2.42
N MET A 42 -4.06 13.63 -3.26
CA MET A 42 -3.78 14.46 -4.44
C MET A 42 -3.22 15.83 -4.07
N ALA A 43 -3.76 16.46 -3.02
CA ALA A 43 -3.24 17.74 -2.55
C ALA A 43 -1.83 17.61 -1.95
N ARG A 44 -1.45 16.43 -1.45
CA ARG A 44 -0.08 16.13 -0.97
C ARG A 44 0.88 15.82 -2.08
N LEU A 45 0.45 15.11 -3.11
CA LEU A 45 1.26 14.92 -4.31
C LEU A 45 1.57 16.27 -4.97
N LYS A 46 0.56 17.10 -5.26
CA LYS A 46 0.76 18.40 -5.92
C LYS A 46 1.70 19.32 -5.16
N ARG A 47 1.54 19.42 -3.84
CA ARG A 47 2.46 20.18 -2.97
C ARG A 47 3.91 19.73 -3.13
N GLN A 48 4.17 18.42 -3.24
CA GLN A 48 5.53 17.90 -3.37
C GLN A 48 6.11 18.24 -4.75
N LEU A 49 5.31 18.06 -5.81
CA LEU A 49 5.70 18.44 -7.17
C LEU A 49 6.06 19.94 -7.24
N GLU A 50 5.22 20.81 -6.66
CA GLU A 50 5.43 22.26 -6.66
C GLU A 50 6.61 22.69 -5.78
N ARG A 51 6.72 22.15 -4.56
CA ARG A 51 7.74 22.60 -3.59
C ARG A 51 9.14 22.15 -3.96
N PHE A 52 9.29 20.93 -4.46
CA PHE A 52 10.59 20.33 -4.72
C PHE A 52 10.92 20.22 -6.20
N GLY A 53 9.99 20.56 -7.09
CA GLY A 53 10.17 20.43 -8.54
C GLY A 53 10.32 18.97 -8.97
N PHE A 54 9.69 18.04 -8.25
CA PHE A 54 9.78 16.62 -8.58
C PHE A 54 9.05 16.31 -9.89
N ASN A 55 9.63 15.43 -10.69
CA ASN A 55 9.01 14.87 -11.90
C ASN A 55 9.04 13.34 -11.83
N PRO A 56 8.24 12.72 -10.95
CA PRO A 56 8.30 11.29 -10.72
C PRO A 56 7.73 10.52 -11.92
N VAL A 57 8.43 9.47 -12.34
CA VAL A 57 7.92 8.55 -13.37
C VAL A 57 6.71 7.76 -12.86
N GLY A 58 6.67 7.47 -11.55
CA GLY A 58 5.55 6.78 -10.93
C GLY A 58 5.48 6.96 -9.43
N VAL A 59 4.33 6.59 -8.87
CA VAL A 59 4.03 6.69 -7.43
C VAL A 59 3.56 5.34 -6.89
N GLY A 60 4.17 4.89 -5.79
CA GLY A 60 3.74 3.70 -5.06
C GLY A 60 2.53 4.03 -4.20
N LEU A 61 1.45 3.27 -4.37
CA LEU A 61 0.19 3.49 -3.68
C LEU A 61 -0.23 2.26 -2.89
N ASP A 62 -0.60 2.47 -1.63
CA ASP A 62 -1.27 1.46 -0.84
C ASP A 62 -2.69 1.18 -1.37
N ALA A 63 -3.26 0.04 -0.99
CA ALA A 63 -4.62 -0.39 -1.29
C ALA A 63 -5.68 0.70 -1.07
N GLY A 64 -5.55 1.47 0.02
CA GLY A 64 -6.50 2.53 0.38
C GLY A 64 -6.59 3.67 -0.63
N TYR A 65 -5.56 3.85 -1.47
CA TYR A 65 -5.52 4.90 -2.49
C TYR A 65 -6.05 4.44 -3.85
N PHE A 66 -6.36 3.15 -4.01
CA PHE A 66 -6.87 2.61 -5.27
C PHE A 66 -8.32 3.01 -5.50
N THR A 67 -8.51 4.22 -6.03
CA THR A 67 -9.82 4.80 -6.33
C THR A 67 -9.83 5.36 -7.76
N ALA A 68 -10.98 5.31 -8.44
CA ALA A 68 -11.12 5.83 -9.80
C ALA A 68 -10.71 7.32 -9.92
N PRO A 69 -11.06 8.22 -8.98
CA PRO A 69 -10.62 9.62 -9.05
C PRO A 69 -9.10 9.77 -8.98
N ILE A 70 -8.42 9.04 -8.09
CA ILE A 70 -6.96 9.08 -7.98
C ILE A 70 -6.30 8.58 -9.26
N CYS A 71 -6.80 7.47 -9.83
CA CYS A 71 -6.27 6.92 -11.07
C CYS A 71 -6.40 7.91 -12.23
N HIS A 72 -7.57 8.56 -12.35
CA HIS A 72 -7.81 9.56 -13.40
C HIS A 72 -6.88 10.76 -13.26
N LEU A 73 -6.70 11.28 -12.04
CA LEU A 73 -5.83 12.42 -11.78
C LEU A 73 -4.36 12.09 -12.03
N LEU A 74 -3.87 10.92 -11.63
CA LEU A 74 -2.50 10.50 -11.91
C LEU A 74 -2.23 10.34 -13.40
N GLN A 75 -3.21 9.81 -14.14
CA GLN A 75 -3.12 9.74 -15.60
C GLN A 75 -3.05 11.13 -16.25
N ALA A 76 -3.84 12.10 -15.75
CA ALA A 76 -3.82 13.47 -16.24
C ALA A 76 -2.47 14.17 -15.98
N GLU A 77 -1.84 13.90 -14.83
CA GLU A 77 -0.51 14.38 -14.48
C GLU A 77 0.62 13.55 -15.13
N GLN A 78 0.28 12.55 -15.96
CA GLN A 78 1.23 11.64 -16.64
C GLN A 78 2.14 10.84 -15.69
N ILE A 79 1.68 10.56 -14.47
CA ILE A 79 2.42 9.80 -13.45
C ILE A 79 1.91 8.36 -13.44
N TYR A 80 2.82 7.38 -13.53
CA TYR A 80 2.45 5.96 -13.50
C TYR A 80 2.02 5.50 -12.09
N PRO A 81 0.77 5.05 -11.89
CA PRO A 81 0.32 4.56 -10.59
C PRO A 81 0.81 3.13 -10.36
N VAL A 82 1.67 2.91 -9.37
CA VAL A 82 2.06 1.57 -8.92
C VAL A 82 1.13 1.13 -7.79
N LEU A 83 0.01 0.53 -8.19
CA LEU A 83 -1.01 0.04 -7.29
C LEU A 83 -0.64 -1.35 -6.77
N GLY A 84 -0.74 -1.54 -5.46
CA GLY A 84 -0.16 -2.67 -4.76
C GLY A 84 -0.52 -4.07 -5.25
N TYR A 85 -1.56 -4.32 -6.04
CA TYR A 85 -2.02 -5.68 -6.33
C TYR A 85 -1.90 -6.08 -7.81
N ARG A 86 -1.34 -7.27 -8.04
CA ARG A 86 -1.54 -8.03 -9.28
C ARG A 86 -2.51 -9.16 -9.04
N HIS A 87 -3.52 -9.25 -9.88
CA HIS A 87 -4.42 -10.39 -9.94
C HIS A 87 -3.95 -11.34 -11.04
N TYR A 88 -3.62 -12.56 -10.66
CA TYR A 88 -3.29 -13.64 -11.58
C TYR A 88 -4.51 -14.52 -11.71
N HIS A 89 -5.06 -14.56 -12.92
CA HIS A 89 -6.21 -15.39 -13.25
C HIS A 89 -5.72 -16.69 -13.88
N SER A 90 -6.16 -17.81 -13.34
CA SER A 90 -5.97 -19.09 -14.03
C SER A 90 -6.84 -19.16 -15.27
N ASP A 91 -6.40 -19.92 -16.26
CA ASP A 91 -7.23 -20.20 -17.42
C ASP A 91 -8.44 -21.07 -17.02
N ALA A 92 -9.63 -20.64 -17.43
CA ALA A 92 -10.88 -21.31 -17.08
C ALA A 92 -11.00 -22.69 -17.74
N THR A 93 -10.47 -22.85 -18.96
CA THR A 93 -10.57 -24.12 -19.68
C THR A 93 -9.72 -25.20 -19.02
N THR A 94 -8.51 -24.81 -18.60
CA THR A 94 -7.60 -25.66 -17.83
C THR A 94 -8.19 -26.01 -16.45
N CYS A 95 -8.84 -25.06 -15.77
CA CYS A 95 -9.41 -25.30 -14.45
C CYS A 95 -10.66 -26.18 -14.46
N LYS A 96 -11.49 -26.15 -15.52
CA LYS A 96 -12.70 -26.98 -15.64
C LYS A 96 -12.41 -28.48 -15.58
N VAL A 97 -11.29 -28.91 -16.15
CA VAL A 97 -10.89 -30.32 -16.19
C VAL A 97 -10.01 -30.73 -15.00
N CYS A 98 -9.74 -29.82 -14.07
CA CYS A 98 -8.83 -30.07 -12.95
C CYS A 98 -9.51 -30.94 -11.88
N PRO A 99 -8.93 -32.10 -11.51
CA PRO A 99 -9.52 -32.98 -10.48
C PRO A 99 -9.54 -32.35 -9.08
N LEU A 100 -8.71 -31.32 -8.84
CA LEU A 100 -8.65 -30.60 -7.57
C LEU A 100 -9.46 -29.29 -7.59
N LEU A 101 -10.30 -29.06 -8.60
CA LEU A 101 -11.05 -27.81 -8.77
C LEU A 101 -11.84 -27.41 -7.51
N SER A 102 -12.55 -28.37 -6.90
CA SER A 102 -13.36 -28.16 -5.69
C SER A 102 -12.55 -27.73 -4.46
N GLN A 103 -11.28 -28.12 -4.39
CA GLN A 103 -10.35 -27.73 -3.33
C GLN A 103 -9.58 -26.44 -3.68
N CYS A 104 -9.49 -26.09 -4.96
CA CYS A 104 -8.60 -25.04 -5.48
C CYS A 104 -9.29 -23.66 -5.64
N THR A 105 -10.57 -23.62 -6.02
CA THR A 105 -11.37 -22.38 -6.11
C THR A 105 -12.88 -22.67 -5.99
N GLN A 106 -13.61 -21.78 -5.33
CA GLN A 106 -15.08 -21.82 -5.23
C GLN A 106 -15.78 -20.82 -6.17
N SER A 107 -15.02 -20.22 -7.12
CA SER A 107 -15.58 -19.19 -7.99
C SER A 107 -16.55 -19.76 -9.01
N LYS A 108 -17.64 -19.04 -9.27
CA LYS A 108 -18.65 -19.42 -10.28
C LYS A 108 -18.07 -19.50 -11.69
N ASN A 109 -17.01 -18.72 -11.96
CA ASN A 109 -16.38 -18.67 -13.28
C ASN A 109 -15.33 -19.79 -13.49
N THR A 110 -15.18 -20.70 -12.52
CA THR A 110 -14.21 -21.82 -12.59
C THR A 110 -12.78 -21.34 -12.78
N GLN A 111 -12.46 -20.17 -12.22
CA GLN A 111 -11.14 -19.57 -12.24
C GLN A 111 -10.62 -19.36 -10.82
N LYS A 112 -9.33 -19.61 -10.63
CA LYS A 112 -8.60 -19.22 -9.43
C LYS A 112 -8.01 -17.84 -9.67
N VAL A 113 -8.27 -16.93 -8.74
CA VAL A 113 -7.65 -15.61 -8.72
C VAL A 113 -6.65 -15.60 -7.56
N ILE A 114 -5.38 -15.41 -7.90
CA ILE A 114 -4.33 -15.22 -6.90
C ILE A 114 -3.97 -13.74 -6.91
N THR A 115 -4.15 -13.08 -5.77
CA THR A 115 -3.74 -11.69 -5.58
C THR A 115 -2.36 -11.68 -4.95
N ARG A 116 -1.38 -11.01 -5.56
CA ARG A 116 -0.06 -10.77 -4.95
C ARG A 116 0.26 -9.29 -4.88
N TYR A 117 0.98 -8.89 -3.83
CA TYR A 117 1.46 -7.53 -3.73
C TYR A 117 2.66 -7.32 -4.68
N ILE A 118 2.68 -6.23 -5.45
CA ILE A 118 3.77 -5.93 -6.39
C ILE A 118 5.10 -5.77 -5.66
N TRP A 119 5.05 -5.21 -4.45
CA TRP A 119 6.24 -4.95 -3.62
C TRP A 119 6.43 -6.01 -2.52
N GLU A 120 5.82 -7.20 -2.61
CA GLU A 120 5.95 -8.21 -1.53
C GLU A 120 7.43 -8.52 -1.24
N ALA A 121 8.23 -8.72 -2.29
CA ALA A 121 9.67 -8.98 -2.15
C ALA A 121 10.46 -7.78 -1.59
N ASP A 122 10.05 -6.55 -1.90
CA ASP A 122 10.71 -5.34 -1.38
C ASP A 122 10.26 -5.01 0.05
N LYS A 123 9.01 -5.33 0.41
CA LYS A 123 8.51 -5.34 1.80
C LYS A 123 9.24 -6.38 2.63
N GLU A 124 9.43 -7.59 2.11
CA GLU A 124 10.21 -8.64 2.77
C GLU A 124 11.65 -8.16 3.03
N LYS A 125 12.34 -7.58 2.04
CA LYS A 125 13.68 -6.98 2.22
C LYS A 125 13.70 -5.80 3.19
N ALA A 126 12.72 -4.91 3.12
CA ALA A 126 12.61 -3.77 4.03
C ALA A 126 12.38 -4.25 5.46
N ASN A 127 11.50 -5.23 5.67
CA ASN A 127 11.29 -5.88 6.95
C ASN A 127 12.54 -6.59 7.46
N GLU A 128 13.29 -7.31 6.60
CA GLU A 128 14.58 -7.90 6.97
C GLU A 128 15.59 -6.83 7.42
N THR A 129 15.55 -5.66 6.78
CA THR A 129 16.41 -4.52 7.11
C THR A 129 15.99 -3.87 8.45
N CYS A 130 14.68 -3.66 8.67
CA CYS A 130 14.14 -3.19 9.97
C CYS A 130 14.35 -4.22 11.10
N LEU A 131 14.31 -5.52 10.80
CA LEU A 131 14.57 -6.59 11.77
C LEU A 131 16.06 -6.83 12.03
N SER A 132 16.95 -6.15 11.29
CA SER A 132 18.37 -6.16 11.59
C SER A 132 18.60 -5.63 13.02
N GLN A 133 19.62 -6.17 13.70
CA GLN A 133 19.79 -6.18 15.16
C GLN A 133 19.77 -4.81 15.89
N TRP A 134 19.70 -3.70 15.16
CA TRP A 134 19.75 -2.33 15.69
C TRP A 134 18.46 -1.89 16.41
N GLU A 135 17.26 -2.24 15.95
CA GLU A 135 16.01 -1.80 16.60
C GLU A 135 15.57 -2.70 17.78
N LYS A 136 15.95 -3.97 17.79
CA LYS A 136 15.72 -4.85 18.96
C LYS A 136 16.51 -4.38 20.18
N LYS A 137 17.62 -3.66 19.98
CA LYS A 137 18.43 -3.10 21.06
C LYS A 137 17.81 -1.83 21.65
N SER A 138 17.15 -0.99 20.85
CA SER A 138 16.52 0.25 21.34
C SER A 138 15.20 0.01 22.10
N MET A 139 14.39 -1.00 21.71
CA MET A 139 13.15 -1.31 22.44
C MET A 139 13.35 -2.09 23.75
N LEU A 140 14.50 -2.75 23.95
CA LEU A 140 14.81 -3.46 25.20
C LEU A 140 15.60 -2.62 26.20
N ASP A 141 16.25 -1.53 25.77
CA ASP A 141 17.01 -0.61 26.64
C ASP A 141 16.18 0.56 27.20
N GLU A 142 14.90 0.68 26.86
CA GLU A 142 14.00 1.67 27.48
C GLU A 142 13.09 1.04 28.56
N LYS A 143 13.65 0.17 29.40
CA LYS A 143 13.21 0.09 30.80
C LYS A 143 13.92 1.20 31.59
N ARG A 144 13.46 2.44 31.41
CA ARG A 144 13.85 3.55 32.28
C ARG A 144 13.00 3.50 33.57
N PRO A 145 13.60 3.74 34.76
CA PRO A 145 12.96 3.69 36.09
C PRO A 145 11.69 4.53 36.25
#